data_AF-A0A2J6PXD6-F1
#
_entry.id   AF-A0A2J6PXD6-F1
#
_cell.length_a   1.000
_cell.length_b   1.000
_cell.length_c   1.000
_cell.angle_alpha   90.00
_cell.angle_beta   90.00
_cell.angle_gamma   90.00
#
_symmetry.space_group_name_H-M   'P 1'
#
loop_
_entity.id
_entity.type
_entity.pdbx_description
1 polymer ?
#
loop_
_entity_poly.entity_id
_entity_poly.type
_entity_poly.pdbx_seq_one_letter_code
_entity_poly.pdbx_strand_id
1 'polypeptide(L)'
;MTTAVLPYSAQHYNSLPSIADAGRSLKPADIALLTTTIGQVFVKHKVQKLFGIILLHNHFSLDENEILVNIGPVAVPWKTPSLAEQLRDVKGCA
;
A
#
# COMPACT_ATOMS: atom_id res chain seq x y z
N MET A 1 1.54 -14.32 19.15
CA MET A 1 2.10 -14.39 17.80
C MET A 1 2.84 -13.09 17.55
N THR A 2 4.15 -13.13 17.31
CA THR A 2 4.95 -11.97 16.95
C THR A 2 4.97 -11.85 15.43
N THR A 3 4.27 -10.86 14.90
CA THR A 3 4.25 -10.57 13.46
C THR A 3 5.52 -9.79 13.10
N ALA A 4 6.31 -10.29 12.16
CA ALA A 4 7.46 -9.57 11.64
C ALA A 4 6.98 -8.43 10.73
N VAL A 5 7.36 -7.19 11.06
CA VAL A 5 7.13 -6.02 10.18
C VAL A 5 8.34 -5.91 9.25
N LEU A 6 8.11 -6.11 7.96
CA LEU A 6 9.15 -5.93 6.95
C LEU A 6 9.43 -4.43 6.74
N PRO A 7 10.69 -4.04 6.45
CA PRO A 7 11.01 -2.66 6.10
C PRO A 7 10.31 -2.27 4.79
N TYR A 8 9.96 -0.99 4.67
CA TYR A 8 9.39 -0.43 3.45
C TYR A 8 10.36 -0.58 2.27
N SER A 9 9.82 -0.87 1.07
CA SER A 9 10.62 -1.04 -0.14
C SER A 9 9.85 -0.50 -1.35
N ALA A 10 10.42 0.53 -2.01
CA ALA A 10 9.94 1.03 -3.29
C ALA A 10 9.92 -0.07 -4.35
N GLN A 11 10.93 -0.95 -4.36
CA GLN A 11 10.99 -2.10 -5.27
C GLN A 11 9.81 -3.06 -5.07
N HIS A 12 9.45 -3.36 -3.81
CA HIS A 12 8.28 -4.21 -3.53
C HIS A 12 6.99 -3.56 -4.03
N TYR A 13 6.80 -2.27 -3.79
CA TYR A 13 5.64 -1.54 -4.31
C TYR A 13 5.62 -1.53 -5.85
N ASN A 14 6.76 -1.31 -6.50
CA ASN A 14 6.89 -1.31 -7.96
C ASN A 14 6.66 -2.69 -8.58
N SER A 15 6.78 -3.77 -7.79
CA SER A 15 6.44 -5.13 -8.24
C SER A 15 4.94 -5.38 -8.36
N LEU A 16 4.10 -4.51 -7.80
CA LEU A 16 2.66 -4.58 -7.96
C LEU A 16 2.26 -4.31 -9.41
N PRO A 17 1.18 -4.95 -9.90
CA PRO A 17 0.66 -4.66 -11.23
C PRO A 17 0.08 -3.24 -11.32
N SER A 18 0.00 -2.71 -12.54
CA SER A 18 -0.78 -1.50 -12.80
C SER A 18 -2.24 -1.71 -12.44
N ILE A 19 -3.00 -0.65 -12.14
CA ILE A 19 -4.44 -0.77 -11.87
C ILE A 19 -5.20 -1.49 -12.99
N ALA A 20 -4.80 -1.28 -14.25
CA ALA A 20 -5.42 -1.92 -15.40
C ALA A 20 -5.11 -3.43 -15.46
N ASP A 21 -3.86 -3.81 -15.17
CA ASP A 21 -3.45 -5.22 -15.13
C ASP A 21 -4.07 -5.95 -13.92
N ALA A 22 -4.08 -5.29 -12.76
CA ALA A 22 -4.70 -5.80 -11.54
C ALA A 22 -6.20 -6.06 -11.78
N GLY A 23 -6.89 -5.09 -12.38
CA GLY A 23 -8.30 -5.22 -12.74
C GLY A 23 -8.56 -6.36 -13.72
N ARG A 24 -7.69 -6.53 -14.73
CA ARG A 24 -7.77 -7.67 -15.68
C ARG A 24 -7.50 -9.02 -15.02
N SER A 25 -6.74 -9.05 -13.93
CA SER A 25 -6.41 -10.28 -13.21
C SER A 25 -7.53 -10.77 -12.28
N LEU A 26 -8.51 -9.91 -11.95
CA LEU A 26 -9.67 -10.30 -11.15
C LEU A 26 -10.55 -11.29 -11.90
N LYS A 27 -10.73 -12.47 -11.31
CA LYS A 27 -11.56 -13.54 -11.88
C LYS A 27 -12.94 -13.52 -11.24
N PRO A 28 -13.97 -14.07 -11.91
CA PRO A 28 -15.30 -14.23 -11.31
C PRO A 28 -15.28 -14.94 -9.95
N ALA A 29 -14.37 -15.89 -9.76
CA ALA A 29 -14.18 -16.59 -8.49
C ALA A 29 -13.70 -15.68 -7.35
N ASP A 30 -12.85 -14.69 -7.65
CA ASP A 30 -12.36 -13.73 -6.66
C ASP A 30 -13.50 -12.80 -6.21
N ILE A 31 -14.34 -12.37 -7.16
CA ILE A 31 -15.55 -11.58 -6.86
C ILE A 31 -16.55 -12.38 -6.03
N ALA A 32 -16.74 -13.66 -6.35
CA ALA A 32 -17.57 -14.56 -5.55
C ALA A 32 -17.03 -14.69 -4.11
N LEU A 33 -15.70 -14.85 -3.93
CA LEU A 33 -15.08 -14.91 -2.61
C LEU A 33 -15.28 -13.62 -1.79
N LEU A 34 -15.14 -12.46 -2.44
CA LEU A 34 -15.34 -11.14 -1.82
C LEU A 34 -16.78 -10.95 -1.35
N THR A 35 -17.75 -11.33 -2.18
CA THR A 35 -19.18 -11.13 -1.90
C THR A 35 -19.79 -12.19 -0.99
N THR A 36 -19.16 -13.36 -0.89
CA THR A 36 -19.60 -14.46 -0.03
C THR A 36 -18.77 -14.52 1.24
N THR A 37 -17.67 -15.27 1.25
CA THR A 37 -16.90 -15.60 2.45
C THR A 37 -16.43 -14.34 3.18
N ILE A 38 -15.78 -13.42 2.47
CA ILE A 38 -15.23 -12.22 3.10
C ILE A 38 -16.35 -11.24 3.45
N GLY A 39 -17.30 -11.01 2.53
CA GLY A 39 -18.44 -10.14 2.75
C GLY A 39 -19.32 -10.58 3.92
N GLN A 40 -19.55 -11.88 4.08
CA GLN A 40 -20.30 -12.44 5.21
C GLN A 40 -19.58 -12.21 6.53
N VAL A 41 -18.25 -12.32 6.58
CA VAL A 41 -17.46 -11.96 7.78
C VAL A 41 -17.67 -10.47 8.10
N PHE A 42 -17.59 -9.60 7.10
CA PHE A 42 -17.79 -8.16 7.29
C PHE A 42 -19.18 -7.85 7.87
N VAL A 43 -20.24 -8.42 7.30
CA VAL A 43 -21.62 -8.24 7.76
C VAL A 43 -21.85 -8.84 9.14
N LYS A 44 -21.40 -10.08 9.36
CA LYS A 44 -21.56 -10.81 10.64
C LYS A 44 -20.95 -10.04 11.81
N HIS A 45 -19.78 -9.44 11.60
CA HIS A 45 -19.06 -8.70 12.63
C HIS A 45 -19.35 -7.19 12.61
N LYS A 46 -20.18 -6.69 11.69
CA LYS A 46 -20.55 -5.28 11.52
C LYS A 46 -19.35 -4.35 11.31
N VAL A 47 -18.33 -4.82 10.61
CA VAL A 47 -17.04 -4.12 10.43
C VAL A 47 -16.89 -3.41 9.08
N GLN A 48 -17.93 -3.38 8.25
CA GLN A 48 -17.92 -2.75 6.93
C GLN A 48 -17.68 -1.23 6.93
N LYS A 49 -17.82 -0.57 8.08
CA LYS A 49 -17.48 0.85 8.27
C LYS A 49 -16.08 1.06 8.88
N LEU A 50 -15.42 -0.03 9.28
CA LEU A 50 -14.14 -0.01 9.99
C LEU A 50 -13.00 -0.53 9.11
N PHE A 51 -13.28 -1.56 8.32
CA PHE A 51 -12.31 -2.16 7.41
C PHE A 51 -12.77 -2.01 5.97
N GLY A 52 -11.78 -1.95 5.08
CA GLY A 52 -11.96 -1.97 3.63
C GLY A 52 -11.14 -3.10 3.02
N ILE A 53 -11.51 -3.48 1.80
CA ILE A 53 -10.74 -4.40 0.98
C ILE A 53 -10.26 -3.60 -0.22
N ILE A 54 -8.97 -3.70 -0.53
CA ILE A 54 -8.36 -2.99 -1.64
C ILE A 54 -7.73 -3.99 -2.60
N LEU A 55 -7.92 -3.76 -3.90
CA LEU A 55 -7.16 -4.45 -4.92
C LEU A 55 -5.73 -3.89 -4.87
N LEU A 56 -4.72 -4.74 -4.67
CA LEU A 56 -3.34 -4.28 -4.67
C LEU A 56 -2.89 -3.93 -6.10
N HIS A 57 -2.40 -2.70 -6.27
CA HIS A 57 -1.90 -2.18 -7.54
C HIS A 57 -0.98 -0.98 -7.29
N ASN A 58 -0.21 -0.60 -8.29
CA ASN A 58 0.46 0.69 -8.35
C ASN A 58 -0.20 1.62 -9.39
N HIS A 59 -0.05 2.92 -9.17
CA HIS A 59 -0.48 3.97 -10.12
C HIS A 59 0.69 4.53 -10.92
N PHE A 60 1.89 4.50 -10.34
CA PHE A 60 3.15 5.00 -10.85
C PHE A 60 4.28 4.27 -10.12
N SER A 61 5.49 4.30 -10.67
CA SER A 61 6.68 3.78 -10.00
C SER A 61 7.20 4.78 -8.96
N LEU A 62 7.84 4.26 -7.92
CA LEU A 62 8.60 5.04 -6.94
C LEU A 62 10.10 4.89 -7.18
N ASP A 63 10.85 5.97 -6.98
CA ASP A 63 12.30 5.89 -6.86
C ASP A 63 12.71 5.25 -5.51
N GLU A 64 13.96 4.79 -5.39
CA GLU A 64 14.45 4.11 -4.17
C GLU A 64 14.38 4.98 -2.90
N ASN A 65 14.41 6.30 -3.06
CA ASN A 65 14.30 7.28 -1.99
C ASN A 65 12.88 7.86 -1.85
N GLU A 66 11.89 7.30 -2.53
CA GLU A 66 10.50 7.73 -2.43
C GLU A 66 9.64 6.76 -1.63
N ILE A 67 8.64 7.32 -0.95
CA ILE A 67 7.57 6.56 -0.30
C ILE A 67 6.22 6.98 -0.88
N LEU A 68 5.29 6.02 -0.94
CA LEU A 68 3.90 6.30 -1.26
C LEU A 68 3.23 6.99 -0.07
N VAL A 69 2.71 8.20 -0.29
CA VAL A 69 1.88 8.91 0.69
C VAL A 69 0.47 9.08 0.11
N ASN A 70 -0.52 8.59 0.87
CA ASN A 70 -1.93 8.74 0.53
C ASN A 70 -2.56 9.83 1.38
N ILE A 71 -3.15 10.84 0.74
CA ILE A 71 -3.89 11.94 1.37
C ILE A 71 -5.29 11.98 0.75
N GLY A 72 -6.27 11.44 1.47
CA GLY A 72 -7.63 11.31 0.97
C GLY A 72 -7.67 10.50 -0.34
N PRO A 73 -8.21 11.04 -1.44
CA PRO A 73 -8.28 10.34 -2.73
C PRO A 73 -6.99 10.46 -3.57
N VAL A 74 -5.93 11.06 -3.05
CA VAL A 74 -4.70 11.35 -3.81
C VAL A 74 -3.53 10.50 -3.29
N ALA A 75 -2.84 9.86 -4.23
CA ALA A 75 -1.58 9.17 -4.01
C ALA A 75 -0.43 10.00 -4.61
N VAL A 76 0.59 10.29 -3.81
CA VAL A 76 1.77 11.05 -4.26
C VAL A 76 3.08 10.35 -3.84
N PRO A 77 4.10 10.37 -4.71
CA PRO A 77 5.45 9.98 -4.32
C PRO A 77 6.07 11.12 -3.49
N TRP A 78 6.54 10.81 -2.29
CA TRP A 78 7.31 11.76 -1.48
C TRP A 78 8.74 11.29 -1.35
N LYS A 79 9.67 12.18 -1.71
CA LYS A 79 11.08 11.98 -1.43
C LYS A 79 11.29 11.96 0.07
N THR A 80 11.89 10.89 0.55
CA THR A 80 12.42 10.80 1.89
C THR A 80 13.88 11.22 1.85
N PRO A 81 14.34 12.07 2.79
CA PRO A 81 15.74 12.39 2.88
C PRO A 81 16.51 11.09 3.13
N SER A 82 17.54 10.86 2.33
CA SER A 82 18.44 9.73 2.52
C SER A 82 19.04 9.80 3.93
N LEU A 83 19.46 8.66 4.47
CA LEU A 83 20.16 8.62 5.76
C LEU A 83 21.36 9.61 5.77
N ALA A 84 22.02 9.80 4.63
CA ALA A 84 23.13 10.74 4.46
C ALA A 84 22.70 12.22 4.52
N GLU A 85 21.49 12.56 4.10
CA GLU A 85 20.91 13.91 4.24
C GLU A 85 20.42 14.16 5.66
N GLN A 86 19.78 13.18 6.29
CA GLN A 86 19.36 13.26 7.69
C GLN A 86 20.56 13.44 8.64
N LEU A 87 21.69 12.77 8.37
CA LEU A 87 22.93 12.92 9.14
C LEU A 87 23.64 14.28 8.91
N ARG A 88 23.36 14.97 7.79
CA ARG A 88 23.86 16.33 7.54
C ARG A 88 23.09 17.38 8.34
N ASP A 89 21.77 17.22 8.45
CA ASP A 89 20.93 18.12 9.27
C ASP A 89 21.29 18.07 10.76
N VAL A 90 21.68 16.90 11.29
CA VAL A 90 22.10 16.78 12.69
C VAL A 90 23.43 17.48 12.97
N LYS A 91 24.32 17.59 11.97
CA LYS A 91 25.64 18.24 12.12
C LYS A 91 25.59 19.78 12.00
N GLY A 92 24.45 20.36 11.62
CA GLY A 92 24.25 21.80 11.50
C GLY A 92 23.77 22.51 12.77
N CYS A 93 23.63 21.79 13.89
CA CYS A 93 23.09 22.32 15.15
C CYS A 93 24.12 22.41 16.30
N ALA A 94 25.40 22.59 15.97
CA ALA A 94 26.48 22.80 16.96
C ALA A 94 27.09 24.19 16.83
#